data_AF-A0A2D6MIS8-F1
#
_entry.id   AF-A0A2D6MIS8-F1
#
_cell.length_a   1.000
_cell.length_b   1.000
_cell.length_c   1.000
_cell.angle_alpha   90.00
_cell.angle_beta   90.00
_cell.angle_gamma   90.00
#
_symmetry.space_group_name_H-M   'P 1'
#
loop_
_entity.id
_entity.type
_entity.pdbx_description
1 polymer ?
#
loop_
_entity_poly.entity_id
_entity_poly.type
_entity_poly.pdbx_seq_one_letter_code
_entity_poly.pdbx_strand_id
1 'polypeptide(L)' 'MKEIMATVNEWITGLTTTLLNFIAVGAIVEVLFGSGVFGVSVIGNLTAIINGFGNSGFAGLLALLFLVGLYKK' A
#
# COMPACT_ATOMS: atom_id res chain seq x y z
N MET A 1 12.38 29.90 -1.25
CA MET A 1 11.72 28.83 -0.47
C MET A 1 10.83 27.93 -1.32
N LYS A 2 9.88 28.46 -2.10
CA LYS A 2 9.02 27.62 -2.99
C LYS A 2 9.79 26.82 -4.04
N GLU A 3 10.82 27.39 -4.66
CA GLU A 3 11.62 26.70 -5.69
C GLU A 3 12.45 25.54 -5.12
N ILE A 4 13.09 25.73 -3.97
CA ILE A 4 13.84 24.66 -3.29
C ILE A 4 12.91 23.49 -2.92
N MET A 5 11.71 23.79 -2.43
CA MET A 5 10.71 22.76 -2.14
C MET A 5 10.22 22.05 -3.40
N ALA A 6 10.11 22.75 -4.53
CA ALA A 6 9.73 22.16 -5.81
C ALA A 6 10.81 21.20 -6.34
N THR A 7 12.08 21.61 -6.32
CA THR A 7 13.20 20.76 -6.75
C THR A 7 13.35 19.53 -5.87
N VAL A 8 13.18 19.66 -4.55
CA VAL A 8 13.20 18.52 -3.63
C VAL A 8 12.04 17.56 -3.92
N ASN A 9 10.84 18.08 -4.15
CA ASN A 9 9.69 17.25 -4.52
C ASN A 9 9.90 16.51 -5.84
N GLU A 10 10.43 17.17 -6.88
CA GLU A 10 10.75 16.50 -8.15
C GLU A 10 11.76 15.36 -7.97
N TRP A 11 12.80 15.58 -7.15
CA TRP A 11 13.78 14.55 -6.82
C TRP A 11 13.15 13.37 -6.09
N ILE A 12 12.32 13.63 -5.08
CA ILE A 12 11.60 12.59 -4.33
C ILE A 12 10.64 11.84 -5.26
N THR A 13 9.94 12.54 -6.15
CA THR A 13 9.06 11.91 -7.14
C THR A 13 9.86 11.01 -8.07
N GLY A 14 10.96 11.48 -8.66
CA GLY A 14 11.82 10.67 -9.53
C GLY A 14 12.38 9.42 -8.83
N LEU A 15 12.81 9.57 -7.57
CA LEU A 15 13.25 8.44 -6.75
C LEU A 15 12.11 7.46 -6.47
N THR A 16 10.95 7.95 -6.08
CA THR A 16 9.76 7.11 -5.78
C THR A 16 9.33 6.34 -7.02
N THR A 17 9.27 6.99 -8.19
CA THR A 17 8.93 6.34 -9.46
C THR A 17 9.94 5.24 -9.80
N THR A 18 11.23 5.48 -9.56
CA THR A 18 12.28 4.48 -9.78
C THR A 18 12.11 3.27 -8.87
N LEU A 19 11.82 3.49 -7.58
CA LEU A 19 11.54 2.41 -6.63
C LEU A 19 10.26 1.64 -6.98
N LEU A 20 9.21 2.32 -7.42
CA LEU A 20 7.98 1.68 -7.90
C LEU A 20 8.23 0.78 -9.11
N ASN A 21 9.09 1.19 -10.03
CA ASN A 21 9.48 0.35 -11.17
C ASN A 21 10.20 -0.92 -10.71
N PHE A 22 11.07 -0.83 -9.69
CA PHE A 22 11.72 -2.02 -9.10
C PHE A 22 10.71 -2.95 -8.42
N ILE A 23 9.71 -2.39 -7.72
CA ILE A 23 8.62 -3.19 -7.13
C ILE A 23 7.83 -3.91 -8.22
N ALA A 24 7.51 -3.25 -9.33
CA ALA A 24 6.78 -3.84 -10.45
C ALA A 24 7.56 -5.02 -11.07
N VAL A 25 8.87 -4.87 -11.29
CA VAL A 25 9.73 -5.96 -11.77
C VAL A 25 9.79 -7.09 -10.75
N GLY A 26 9.96 -6.77 -9.46
CA GLY A 26 9.98 -7.76 -8.38
C GLY A 26 8.69 -8.56 -8.29
N ALA A 27 7.53 -7.92 -8.46
CA ALA A 27 6.24 -8.59 -8.48
C ALA A 27 6.12 -9.56 -9.68
N ILE A 28 6.53 -9.14 -10.89
CA ILE A 28 6.50 -10.01 -12.08
C ILE A 28 7.38 -11.24 -11.88
N VAL A 29 8.59 -11.03 -11.36
CA VAL A 29 9.55 -12.10 -11.06
C VAL A 29 8.95 -13.07 -10.03
N GLU A 30 8.35 -12.56 -8.95
CA GLU A 30 7.70 -13.39 -7.93
C GLU A 30 6.53 -14.22 -8.50
N VAL A 31 5.73 -13.65 -9.42
CA VAL A 31 4.68 -14.42 -10.14
C VAL A 31 5.30 -15.55 -10.96
N LEU A 32 6.40 -15.29 -11.68
CA LEU A 32 7.05 -16.27 -12.55
C LEU A 32 7.68 -17.43 -11.77
N PHE A 33 8.31 -17.13 -10.63
CA PHE A 33 8.98 -18.15 -9.80
C PHE A 33 8.09 -18.73 -8.69
N GLY A 34 6.89 -18.17 -8.49
CA GLY A 34 5.92 -18.61 -7.49
C GLY A 34 6.34 -18.39 -6.03
N SER A 35 7.44 -17.67 -5.80
CA SER A 35 7.97 -17.37 -4.46
C SER A 35 8.78 -16.08 -4.49
N GLY A 36 8.85 -15.41 -3.33
CA GLY A 36 9.60 -14.16 -3.17
C GLY A 36 11.08 -14.34 -3.52
N VAL A 37 11.63 -13.41 -4.29
CA VAL A 37 13.02 -13.46 -4.74
C VAL A 37 13.86 -12.54 -3.85
N PHE A 38 15.07 -12.98 -3.48
CA PHE A 38 15.96 -12.30 -2.52
C PHE A 38 15.38 -12.11 -1.10
N GLY A 39 14.48 -13.00 -0.65
CA GLY A 39 13.86 -12.89 0.68
C GLY A 39 12.84 -11.75 0.80
N VAL A 40 12.51 -11.09 -0.31
CA VAL A 40 11.48 -10.06 -0.39
C VAL A 40 10.32 -10.60 -1.22
N SER A 41 9.15 -10.74 -0.60
CA SER A 41 7.89 -11.09 -1.26
C SER A 41 7.07 -9.82 -1.44
N VAL A 42 7.11 -9.25 -2.64
CA VAL A 42 6.34 -8.05 -2.98
C VAL A 42 4.85 -8.36 -2.91
N ILE A 43 4.42 -9.48 -3.48
CA ILE A 43 3.02 -9.89 -3.50
C ILE A 43 2.57 -10.22 -2.08
N GLY A 44 3.36 -11.00 -1.32
CA GLY A 44 3.04 -11.32 0.07
C GLY A 44 2.92 -10.08 0.95
N ASN A 45 3.81 -9.09 0.79
CA ASN A 45 3.73 -7.82 1.51
C ASN A 45 2.44 -7.05 1.14
N LEU A 46 2.08 -6.99 -0.16
CA LEU A 46 0.84 -6.35 -0.61
C LEU A 46 -0.40 -7.07 -0.07
N THR A 47 -0.43 -8.41 -0.14
CA THR A 47 -1.52 -9.22 0.39
C THR A 47 -1.66 -9.06 1.90
N ALA A 48 -0.56 -8.96 2.65
CA ALA A 48 -0.59 -8.71 4.10
C ALA A 48 -1.23 -7.36 4.43
N ILE A 49 -0.90 -6.31 3.68
CA ILE A 49 -1.51 -4.98 3.83
C ILE A 49 -3.01 -5.05 3.53
N ILE A 50 -3.40 -5.66 2.40
CA ILE A 50 -4.80 -5.80 2.00
C ILE A 50 -5.60 -6.60 3.05
N ASN A 51 -5.03 -7.69 3.56
CA ASN A 51 -5.67 -8.49 4.60
C ASN A 51 -5.79 -7.71 5.91
N GLY A 52 -4.82 -6.87 6.26
CA GLY A 52 -4.94 -5.92 7.36
C GLY A 52 -6.15 -5.00 7.20
N PHE A 53 -6.33 -4.42 6.01
CA PHE A 53 -7.53 -3.62 5.69
C PHE A 53 -8.82 -4.44 5.63
N GLY A 54 -8.79 -5.70 5.20
CA GLY A 54 -9.97 -6.57 5.19
C GLY A 54 -10.45 -6.91 6.61
N ASN A 55 -9.52 -7.24 7.49
CA ASN A 55 -9.81 -7.57 8.89
C ASN A 55 -10.22 -6.33 9.69
N SER A 56 -9.52 -5.21 9.50
CA SER A 56 -9.86 -3.91 10.13
C SER A 56 -11.06 -3.22 9.47
N GLY A 57 -11.34 -3.51 8.20
CA GLY A 57 -12.45 -2.94 7.42
C GLY A 57 -13.80 -3.45 7.89
N PHE A 58 -13.89 -4.72 8.29
CA PHE A 58 -15.09 -5.25 8.93
C PHE A 58 -15.38 -4.55 10.27
N ALA A 59 -14.35 -4.30 11.08
CA ALA A 59 -14.49 -3.52 12.31
C ALA A 59 -14.94 -2.08 12.03
N GLY A 60 -14.46 -1.46 10.95
CA GLY A 60 -14.91 -0.15 10.49
C GLY A 60 -16.39 -0.12 10.06
N LEU A 61 -16.85 -1.15 9.32
CA LEU A 61 -18.26 -1.29 8.96
C LEU A 61 -19.16 -1.50 10.19
N LEU A 62 -18.71 -2.32 11.15
CA LEU A 62 -19.41 -2.49 12.43
C LEU A 62 -19.50 -1.18 13.20
N ALA A 63 -18.41 -0.42 13.29
CA ALA A 63 -18.40 0.89 13.95
C ALA A 63 -19.41 1.86 13.31
N LEU A 64 -19.49 1.90 11.98
CA LEU A 64 -20.49 2.71 11.26
C LEU A 64 -21.93 2.27 11.56
N LEU A 65 -22.20 0.96 11.57
CA LEU A 65 -23.53 0.44 11.93
C LEU A 65 -23.91 0.78 13.37
N PHE A 66 -22.97 0.71 14.31
CA PHE A 66 -23.18 1.13 15.70
C PHE A 66 -23.52 2.62 15.80
N LEU A 67 -22.79 3.48 15.09
CA LEU A 67 -23.06 4.92 15.08
C LEU A 67 -24.42 5.25 14.47
N VAL A 68 -24.80 4.60 13.36
CA VAL A 68 -26.12 4.77 12.74
C VAL A 68 -27.22 4.25 13.66
N GLY A 69 -27.00 3.14 14.35
CA GLY A 69 -27.93 2.60 15.34
C GLY A 69 -28.14 3.53 16.54
N LEU A 70 -27.09 4.20 16.99
CA LEU A 70 -27.14 5.19 18.07
C LEU A 70 -27.84 6.48 17.62
N TYR A 71 -27.64 6.91 16.36
CA TYR A 71 -28.29 8.10 15.81
C TYR A 71 -29.79 7.92 15.54
N LYS A 72 -30.25 6.67 15.29
CA LYS A 72 -31.67 6.36 15.04
C LYS A 72 -32.49 6.15 16.32
N LYS A 73 -31.88 6.28 17.50
CA LYS A 73 -32.52 6.15 18.81
C LYS A 73 -32.57 7.51 19.49
#